data_AF-M3ZR45-F1
#
_entry.id   AF-M3ZR45-F1
#
_cell.length_a   1.000
_cell.length_b   1.000
_cell.length_c   1.000
_cell.angle_alpha   90.00
_cell.angle_beta   90.00
_cell.angle_gamma   90.00
#
_symmetry.space_group_name_H-M   'P 1'
#
loop_
_entity.id
_entity.type
_entity.pdbx_description
1 polymer ?
#
loop_
_entity_poly.entity_id
_entity_poly.type
_entity_poly.pdbx_seq_one_letter_code
_entity_poly.pdbx_strand_id
1 'polypeptide(L)'
;LIYVFVERHASILQTAGCLQFPVTVDDKLKIVKEFIDWYIIYRNHFSIQRFKDGLSTLNFQNALEQHASVFRPFMCVRVEQLTSKILEEIFEVQLSEKGSKQKTGLSLQDILMFATGLNTLPPSSILPPPKLIFQATSRFPVSSTCPNTIKIPMSKTYHQFKEDMDFGIQNSPGSHE
;
A
#
# COMPACT_ATOMS: atom_id res chain seq x y z
N LEU A 1 -25.90 -25.57 5.64
CA LEU A 1 -24.74 -24.65 5.47
C LEU A 1 -25.01 -23.55 4.43
N ILE A 2 -25.35 -23.86 3.18
CA ILE A 2 -25.68 -22.83 2.15
C ILE A 2 -26.87 -21.93 2.58
N TYR A 3 -27.96 -22.53 3.07
CA TYR A 3 -29.13 -21.78 3.56
C TYR A 3 -28.82 -20.78 4.69
N VAL A 4 -27.92 -21.14 5.61
CA VAL A 4 -27.54 -20.28 6.77
C VAL A 4 -26.75 -19.05 6.32
N PHE A 5 -25.89 -19.17 5.31
CA PHE A 5 -25.15 -18.03 4.75
C PHE A 5 -26.04 -17.11 3.91
N VAL A 6 -27.02 -17.68 3.18
CA VAL A 6 -27.98 -16.90 2.41
C VAL A 6 -28.85 -16.05 3.35
N GLU A 7 -29.35 -16.60 4.46
CA GLU A 7 -30.14 -15.81 5.42
C GLU A 7 -29.35 -14.66 6.06
N ARG A 8 -28.08 -14.88 6.41
CA ARG A 8 -27.22 -13.86 7.02
C ARG A 8 -27.01 -12.62 6.12
N HIS A 9 -27.04 -12.81 4.81
CA HIS A 9 -26.80 -11.74 3.82
C HIS A 9 -28.02 -11.46 2.92
N ALA A 10 -29.17 -12.03 3.23
CA ALA A 10 -30.38 -11.91 2.41
C ALA A 10 -30.83 -10.45 2.28
N SER A 11 -30.78 -9.68 3.37
CA SER A 11 -31.21 -8.28 3.39
C SER A 11 -30.38 -7.38 2.47
N ILE A 12 -29.04 -7.55 2.45
CA ILE A 12 -28.16 -6.74 1.60
C ILE A 12 -28.25 -7.16 0.13
N LEU A 13 -28.39 -8.47 -0.14
CA LEU A 13 -28.65 -8.96 -1.49
C LEU A 13 -30.01 -8.49 -2.02
N GLN A 14 -31.03 -8.45 -1.16
CA GLN A 14 -32.36 -7.95 -1.51
C GLN A 14 -32.34 -6.44 -1.79
N THR A 15 -31.62 -5.68 -0.98
CA THR A 15 -31.40 -4.23 -1.21
C THR A 15 -30.68 -3.98 -2.52
N ALA A 16 -29.73 -4.83 -2.88
CA ALA A 16 -29.03 -4.80 -4.16
C ALA A 16 -29.87 -5.31 -5.35
N GLY A 17 -31.08 -5.86 -5.11
CA GLY A 17 -31.90 -6.50 -6.15
C GLY A 17 -31.33 -7.84 -6.66
N CYS A 18 -30.33 -8.40 -5.98
CA CYS A 18 -29.57 -9.57 -6.40
C CYS A 18 -30.01 -10.86 -5.70
N LEU A 19 -31.03 -10.81 -4.83
CA LEU A 19 -31.53 -11.99 -4.11
C LEU A 19 -32.28 -12.92 -5.09
N GLN A 20 -31.57 -13.88 -5.64
CA GLN A 20 -32.10 -14.91 -6.54
C GLN A 20 -31.60 -16.29 -6.10
N PHE A 21 -32.37 -17.34 -6.40
CA PHE A 21 -31.95 -18.73 -6.17
C PHE A 21 -31.22 -19.25 -7.42
N PRO A 22 -29.89 -19.34 -7.41
CA PRO A 22 -29.13 -19.79 -8.58
C PRO A 22 -29.47 -21.26 -8.87
N VAL A 23 -29.85 -21.56 -10.12
CA VAL A 23 -30.18 -22.92 -10.57
C VAL A 23 -28.90 -23.66 -10.97
N THR A 24 -27.89 -22.92 -11.42
CA THR A 24 -26.57 -23.43 -11.84
C THR A 24 -25.44 -22.70 -11.11
N VAL A 25 -24.19 -23.18 -11.28
CA VAL A 25 -23.01 -22.49 -10.74
C VAL A 25 -22.76 -21.16 -11.46
N ASP A 26 -23.06 -21.08 -12.76
CA ASP A 26 -22.91 -19.86 -13.55
C ASP A 26 -23.84 -18.73 -13.08
N ASP A 27 -25.03 -19.07 -12.58
CA ASP A 27 -25.96 -18.10 -11.99
C ASP A 27 -25.38 -17.40 -10.74
N LYS A 28 -24.49 -18.08 -10.01
CA LYS A 28 -23.81 -17.46 -8.85
C LYS A 28 -22.88 -16.34 -9.28
N LEU A 29 -22.17 -16.50 -10.40
CA LEU A 29 -21.27 -15.47 -10.91
C LEU A 29 -22.04 -14.22 -11.32
N LYS A 30 -23.25 -14.39 -11.88
CA LYS A 30 -24.15 -13.28 -12.19
C LYS A 30 -24.57 -12.51 -10.93
N ILE A 31 -25.01 -13.20 -9.88
CA ILE A 31 -25.39 -12.58 -8.59
C ILE A 31 -24.20 -11.82 -7.99
N VAL A 32 -23.00 -12.43 -8.01
CA VAL A 32 -21.78 -11.78 -7.50
C VAL A 32 -21.45 -10.53 -8.30
N LYS A 33 -21.50 -10.59 -9.63
CA LYS A 33 -21.24 -9.44 -10.50
C LYS A 33 -22.23 -8.29 -10.24
N GLU A 34 -23.53 -8.58 -10.24
CA GLU A 34 -24.58 -7.58 -10.00
C GLU A 34 -24.45 -6.95 -8.60
N PHE A 35 -24.10 -7.76 -7.60
CA PHE A 35 -23.88 -7.26 -6.25
C PHE A 35 -22.65 -6.35 -6.16
N ILE A 36 -21.54 -6.71 -6.82
CA ILE A 36 -20.33 -5.87 -6.87
C ILE A 36 -20.63 -4.56 -7.60
N ASP A 37 -21.30 -4.61 -8.75
CA ASP A 37 -21.70 -3.42 -9.50
C ASP A 37 -22.58 -2.50 -8.64
N TRP A 38 -23.55 -3.06 -7.90
CA TRP A 38 -24.38 -2.28 -6.98
C TRP A 38 -23.54 -1.68 -5.83
N TYR A 39 -22.72 -2.49 -5.16
CA TYR A 39 -22.01 -2.09 -3.96
C TYR A 39 -20.93 -1.04 -4.24
N ILE A 40 -20.20 -1.19 -5.34
CA ILE A 40 -19.11 -0.31 -5.73
C ILE A 40 -19.64 0.90 -6.51
N ILE A 41 -20.46 0.69 -7.55
CA ILE A 41 -20.84 1.74 -8.50
C ILE A 41 -22.13 2.42 -8.08
N TYR A 42 -23.23 1.67 -7.95
CA TYR A 42 -24.55 2.26 -7.73
C TYR A 42 -24.63 2.98 -6.37
N ARG A 43 -24.19 2.32 -5.30
CA ARG A 43 -24.22 2.87 -3.94
C ARG A 43 -23.36 4.12 -3.78
N ASN A 44 -22.30 4.26 -4.57
CA ASN A 44 -21.39 5.41 -4.55
C ASN A 44 -21.63 6.38 -5.71
N HIS A 45 -22.75 6.26 -6.44
CA HIS A 45 -22.98 7.03 -7.67
C HIS A 45 -22.80 8.54 -7.47
N PHE A 46 -23.34 9.12 -6.40
CA PHE A 46 -23.16 10.55 -6.11
C PHE A 46 -21.69 10.95 -5.89
N SER A 47 -20.94 10.16 -5.11
CA SER A 47 -19.51 10.39 -4.87
C SER A 47 -18.71 10.28 -6.17
N ILE A 48 -19.01 9.27 -6.99
CA ILE A 48 -18.36 9.07 -8.29
C ILE A 48 -18.67 10.25 -9.22
N GLN A 49 -19.91 10.73 -9.28
CA GLN A 49 -20.27 11.88 -10.11
C GLN A 49 -19.54 13.15 -9.65
N ARG A 50 -19.55 13.44 -8.34
CA ARG A 50 -18.83 14.62 -7.81
C ARG A 50 -17.33 14.56 -8.03
N PHE A 51 -16.75 13.37 -7.97
CA PHE A 51 -15.37 13.16 -8.35
C PHE A 51 -15.14 13.48 -9.84
N LYS A 52 -15.98 12.96 -10.74
CA LYS A 52 -15.93 13.28 -12.18
C LYS A 52 -16.07 14.77 -12.45
N ASP A 53 -17.01 15.44 -11.77
CA ASP A 53 -17.20 16.88 -11.89
C ASP A 53 -15.95 17.66 -11.44
N GLY A 54 -15.30 17.22 -10.36
CA GLY A 54 -14.02 17.76 -9.90
C GLY A 54 -12.93 17.64 -10.97
N LEU A 55 -12.77 16.46 -11.57
CA LEU A 55 -11.81 16.24 -12.66
C LEU A 55 -12.14 17.05 -13.93
N SER A 56 -13.43 17.23 -14.21
CA SER A 56 -13.90 18.06 -15.33
C SER A 56 -13.55 19.54 -15.19
N THR A 57 -13.33 20.04 -13.96
CA THR A 57 -13.00 21.46 -13.70
C THR A 57 -11.79 21.95 -14.50
N LEU A 58 -10.80 21.07 -14.74
CA LEU A 58 -9.60 21.38 -15.53
C LEU A 58 -9.52 20.58 -16.83
N ASN A 59 -10.67 20.09 -17.33
CA ASN A 59 -10.75 19.19 -18.48
C ASN A 59 -9.92 17.89 -18.34
N PHE A 60 -9.56 17.51 -17.11
CA PHE A 60 -8.74 16.34 -16.85
C PHE A 60 -9.49 15.05 -17.17
N GLN A 61 -10.82 15.05 -17.03
CA GLN A 61 -11.65 13.91 -17.42
C GLN A 61 -11.44 13.50 -18.89
N ASN A 62 -11.42 14.46 -19.82
CA ASN A 62 -11.22 14.17 -21.24
C ASN A 62 -9.81 13.57 -21.49
N ALA A 63 -8.78 14.08 -20.81
CA ALA A 63 -7.43 13.52 -20.89
C ALA A 63 -7.37 12.07 -20.37
N LEU A 64 -8.05 11.79 -19.25
CA LEU A 64 -8.17 10.43 -18.71
C LEU A 64 -8.85 9.48 -19.69
N GLU A 65 -9.97 9.88 -20.30
CA GLU A 65 -10.72 9.05 -21.24
C GLU A 65 -9.93 8.77 -22.52
N GLN A 66 -9.25 9.77 -23.08
CA GLN A 66 -8.45 9.61 -24.29
C GLN A 66 -7.15 8.83 -24.08
N HIS A 67 -6.55 8.92 -22.88
CA HIS A 67 -5.24 8.34 -22.58
C HIS A 67 -5.26 7.43 -21.35
N ALA A 68 -6.31 6.63 -21.20
CA ALA A 68 -6.52 5.78 -20.03
C ALA A 68 -5.32 4.87 -19.70
N SER A 69 -4.63 4.33 -20.72
CA SER A 69 -3.44 3.50 -20.55
C SER A 69 -2.26 4.22 -19.89
N VAL A 70 -2.08 5.52 -20.17
CA VAL A 70 -1.03 6.36 -19.59
C VAL A 70 -1.31 6.67 -18.13
N PHE A 71 -2.59 6.89 -17.79
CA PHE A 71 -2.99 7.30 -16.44
C PHE A 71 -3.26 6.12 -15.49
N ARG A 72 -3.63 4.95 -16.01
CA ARG A 72 -3.90 3.74 -15.21
C ARG A 72 -2.81 3.41 -14.19
N PRO A 73 -1.50 3.51 -14.51
CA PRO A 73 -0.41 3.44 -13.53
C PRO A 73 -0.58 4.28 -12.26
N PHE A 74 -1.07 5.51 -12.41
CA PHE A 74 -1.12 6.51 -11.35
C PHE A 74 -2.47 6.53 -10.64
N MET A 75 -3.53 6.16 -11.34
CA MET A 75 -4.91 6.23 -10.86
C MET A 75 -5.42 4.89 -10.30
N CYS A 76 -4.78 3.78 -10.65
CA CYS A 76 -5.18 2.45 -10.20
C CYS A 76 -4.04 1.77 -9.44
N VAL A 77 -4.39 1.11 -8.34
CA VAL A 77 -3.46 0.26 -7.60
C VAL A 77 -2.97 -0.85 -8.52
N ARG A 78 -1.65 -0.97 -8.68
CA ARG A 78 -1.02 -2.17 -9.22
C ARG A 78 -0.56 -3.02 -8.06
N VAL A 79 -0.98 -4.28 -8.04
CA VAL A 79 -0.38 -5.27 -7.15
C VAL A 79 0.91 -5.75 -7.81
N GLU A 80 1.93 -4.90 -7.83
CA GLU A 80 3.29 -5.35 -8.11
C GLU A 80 3.90 -5.84 -6.80
N GLN A 81 4.30 -7.11 -6.76
CA GLN A 81 5.00 -7.61 -5.59
C GLN A 81 6.34 -6.89 -5.48
N LEU A 82 6.60 -6.33 -4.31
CA LEU A 82 7.90 -5.79 -3.99
C LEU A 82 8.94 -6.90 -4.11
N THR A 83 9.84 -6.77 -5.09
CA THR A 83 10.96 -7.70 -5.26
C THR A 83 12.23 -7.10 -4.67
N SER A 84 13.21 -7.95 -4.33
CA SER A 84 14.52 -7.50 -3.88
C SER A 84 15.20 -6.58 -4.90
N LYS A 85 15.00 -6.85 -6.20
CA LYS A 85 15.54 -6.04 -7.29
C LYS A 85 14.99 -4.61 -7.29
N ILE A 86 13.66 -4.46 -7.13
CA ILE A 86 13.02 -3.13 -7.01
C ILE A 86 13.57 -2.39 -5.79
N LEU A 87 13.83 -3.11 -4.68
CA LEU A 87 14.42 -2.52 -3.50
C LEU A 87 15.86 -2.03 -3.73
N GLU A 88 16.69 -2.84 -4.38
CA GLU A 88 18.07 -2.49 -4.74
C GLU A 88 18.14 -1.30 -5.72
N GLU A 89 17.14 -1.13 -6.59
CA GLU A 89 17.04 0.03 -7.48
C GLU A 89 16.58 1.32 -6.74
N ILE A 90 15.89 1.18 -5.62
CA ILE A 90 15.37 2.31 -4.81
C ILE A 90 16.43 2.84 -3.83
N PHE A 91 17.30 1.96 -3.33
CA PHE A 91 18.33 2.30 -2.35
C PHE A 91 19.73 2.11 -2.93
N GLU A 92 20.58 3.13 -2.80
CA GLU A 92 22.01 2.95 -3.07
C GLU A 92 22.65 2.17 -1.91
N VAL A 93 22.87 0.86 -2.12
CA VAL A 93 23.39 -0.03 -1.07
C VAL A 93 24.90 0.15 -0.92
N GLN A 94 25.34 0.70 0.21
CA GLN A 94 26.74 0.64 0.64
C GLN A 94 26.94 -0.54 1.59
N LEU A 95 27.52 -1.63 1.07
CA LEU A 95 27.79 -2.84 1.84
C LEU A 95 29.05 -2.67 2.70
N SER A 96 28.97 -3.01 3.97
CA SER A 96 30.15 -3.31 4.79
C SER A 96 30.65 -4.74 4.50
N GLU A 97 31.82 -5.10 5.04
CA GLU A 97 32.44 -6.40 4.83
C GLU A 97 31.49 -7.59 5.10
N LYS A 98 31.64 -8.64 4.28
CA LYS A 98 30.80 -9.85 4.34
C LYS A 98 30.89 -10.52 5.72
N GLY A 99 29.85 -10.39 6.53
CA GLY A 99 29.78 -11.16 7.78
C GLY A 99 28.66 -10.77 8.74
N SER A 100 27.40 -11.07 8.41
CA SER A 100 26.33 -11.17 9.42
C SER A 100 25.07 -11.76 8.77
N LYS A 101 24.85 -13.06 8.94
CA LYS A 101 23.54 -13.69 8.67
C LYS A 101 22.82 -13.87 10.00
N GLN A 102 22.31 -12.79 10.60
CA GLN A 102 21.39 -12.88 11.74
C GLN A 102 20.04 -12.31 11.36
N LYS A 103 18.98 -13.08 11.64
CA LYS A 103 17.59 -12.67 11.43
C LYS A 103 17.29 -11.49 12.37
N THR A 104 16.96 -10.34 11.79
CA THR A 104 16.33 -9.21 12.49
C THR A 104 14.88 -9.58 12.80
N GLY A 105 14.31 -9.02 13.87
CA GLY A 105 12.87 -9.13 14.15
C GLY A 105 12.01 -8.26 13.22
N LEU A 106 12.65 -7.39 12.44
CA LEU A 106 12.03 -6.49 11.50
C LEU A 106 11.74 -7.17 10.16
N SER A 107 10.52 -6.98 9.66
CA SER A 107 10.13 -7.28 8.30
C SER A 107 10.52 -6.13 7.35
N LEU A 108 10.48 -6.42 6.05
CA LEU A 108 10.70 -5.38 5.04
C LEU A 108 9.60 -4.31 5.06
N GLN A 109 8.38 -4.69 5.43
CA GLN A 109 7.26 -3.77 5.60
C GLN A 109 7.52 -2.78 6.73
N ASP A 110 8.09 -3.22 7.85
CA ASP A 110 8.44 -2.34 8.97
C ASP A 110 9.48 -1.29 8.56
N ILE A 111 10.45 -1.69 7.73
CA ILE A 111 11.49 -0.80 7.22
C ILE A 111 10.90 0.22 6.23
N LEU A 112 10.01 -0.21 5.34
CA LEU A 112 9.32 0.66 4.38
C LEU A 112 8.43 1.67 5.08
N MET A 113 7.65 1.21 6.05
CA MET A 113 6.76 2.05 6.82
C MET A 113 7.55 3.09 7.61
N PHE A 114 8.65 2.68 8.23
CA PHE A 114 9.56 3.60 8.90
C PHE A 114 10.17 4.62 7.93
N ALA A 115 10.67 4.20 6.78
CA ALA A 115 11.38 5.04 5.83
C ALA A 115 10.47 6.06 5.10
N THR A 116 9.28 5.61 4.70
CA THR A 116 8.44 6.29 3.71
C THR A 116 7.03 6.59 4.22
N GLY A 117 6.62 6.01 5.34
CA GLY A 117 5.24 6.08 5.80
C GLY A 117 4.27 5.23 4.97
N LEU A 118 4.79 4.31 4.15
CA LEU A 118 3.98 3.46 3.28
C LEU A 118 4.23 1.98 3.59
N ASN A 119 3.15 1.21 3.67
CA ASN A 119 3.19 -0.24 3.82
C ASN A 119 3.50 -0.97 2.49
N THR A 120 3.44 -0.26 1.37
CA THR A 120 3.70 -0.74 0.02
C THR A 120 4.27 0.37 -0.85
N LEU A 121 5.12 0.04 -1.82
CA LEU A 121 5.59 1.02 -2.79
C LEU A 121 4.44 1.51 -3.70
N PRO A 122 4.35 2.81 -3.99
CA PRO A 122 3.44 3.31 -5.01
C PRO A 122 3.90 2.89 -6.41
N PRO A 123 2.99 2.74 -7.40
CA PRO A 123 3.35 2.40 -8.78
C PRO A 123 4.23 3.45 -9.46
N SER A 124 4.19 4.69 -8.97
CA SER A 124 5.16 5.73 -9.25
C SER A 124 6.32 5.58 -8.27
N SER A 125 7.56 5.54 -8.76
CA SER A 125 8.79 5.58 -7.95
C SER A 125 8.69 6.55 -6.78
N ILE A 126 9.27 6.21 -5.62
CA ILE A 126 9.30 7.10 -4.45
C ILE A 126 10.05 8.39 -4.80
N LEU A 127 9.36 9.53 -4.66
CA LEU A 127 9.88 10.86 -4.96
C LEU A 127 9.74 11.76 -3.72
N PRO A 128 10.82 12.42 -3.26
CA PRO A 128 12.20 12.30 -3.74
C PRO A 128 12.81 10.91 -3.45
N PRO A 129 13.88 10.48 -4.16
CA PRO A 129 14.54 9.19 -3.88
C PRO A 129 14.96 9.08 -2.41
N PRO A 130 14.84 7.88 -1.78
CA PRO A 130 15.23 7.70 -0.40
C PRO A 130 16.70 8.01 -0.13
N LYS A 131 16.99 8.55 1.05
CA LYS A 131 18.35 8.95 1.46
C LYS A 131 18.72 8.38 2.81
N LEU A 132 19.96 7.94 2.95
CA LEU A 132 20.55 7.55 4.22
C LEU A 132 21.55 8.62 4.68
N ILE A 133 21.43 9.08 5.92
CA ILE A 133 22.36 10.04 6.52
C ILE A 133 22.87 9.46 7.83
N PHE A 134 24.19 9.34 7.99
CA PHE A 134 24.77 8.92 9.26
C PHE A 134 24.85 10.12 10.22
N GLN A 135 24.43 9.94 11.47
CA GLN A 135 24.49 10.98 12.50
C GLN A 135 25.08 10.46 13.81
N ALA A 136 25.86 11.29 14.50
CA ALA A 136 26.41 10.98 15.82
C ALA A 136 25.49 11.39 16.98
N THR A 137 24.48 12.22 16.69
CA THR A 137 23.74 12.99 17.70
C THR A 137 22.53 12.26 18.27
N SER A 138 22.10 11.15 17.64
CA SER A 138 20.97 10.36 18.08
C SER A 138 21.40 8.92 18.33
N ARG A 139 20.87 8.31 19.39
CA ARG A 139 21.03 6.88 19.69
C ARG A 139 20.19 6.01 18.75
N PHE A 140 18.99 6.46 18.41
CA PHE A 140 18.02 5.70 17.61
C PHE A 140 17.93 6.24 16.18
N PRO A 141 17.53 5.40 15.20
CA PRO A 141 17.24 5.88 13.87
C PRO A 141 16.07 6.86 13.90
N VAL A 142 16.13 7.85 13.01
CA VAL A 142 15.06 8.83 12.83
C VAL A 142 14.69 8.85 11.37
N SER A 143 13.40 8.70 11.06
CA SER A 143 12.92 8.89 9.71
C SER A 143 12.30 10.26 9.52
N SER A 144 12.36 10.74 8.29
CA SER A 144 11.61 11.88 7.82
C SER A 144 10.94 11.44 6.53
N THR A 145 9.65 11.14 6.62
CA THR A 145 8.87 10.54 5.52
C THR A 145 8.71 11.48 4.34
N CYS A 146 8.46 12.79 4.57
CA CYS A 146 8.33 13.77 3.48
C CYS A 146 9.58 13.85 2.56
N PRO A 147 10.82 13.95 3.08
CA PRO A 147 12.03 13.89 2.24
C PRO A 147 12.57 12.46 2.01
N ASN A 148 11.83 11.41 2.38
CA ASN A 148 12.26 10.01 2.33
C ASN A 148 13.67 9.77 2.92
N THR A 149 13.98 10.41 4.05
CA THR A 149 15.33 10.38 4.63
C THR A 149 15.35 9.56 5.93
N ILE A 150 16.21 8.55 6.00
CA ILE A 150 16.52 7.83 7.23
C ILE A 150 17.87 8.32 7.76
N LYS A 151 17.86 8.81 8.99
CA LYS A 151 19.08 9.17 9.73
C LYS A 151 19.51 7.99 10.59
N ILE A 152 20.65 7.40 10.25
CA ILE A 152 21.22 6.21 10.87
C ILE A 152 22.13 6.62 12.04
N PRO A 153 21.96 6.06 13.24
CA PRO A 153 22.83 6.35 14.38
C PRO A 153 24.20 5.71 14.19
N MET A 154 25.27 6.45 14.53
CA MET A 154 26.61 5.89 14.57
C MET A 154 26.87 5.23 15.93
N SER A 155 26.96 3.90 15.95
CA SER A 155 27.23 3.12 17.17
C SER A 155 28.65 2.55 17.17
N LYS A 156 29.21 2.34 18.37
CA LYS A 156 30.58 1.81 18.54
C LYS A 156 30.72 0.33 18.19
N THR A 157 29.62 -0.43 18.23
CA THR A 157 29.59 -1.86 17.94
C THR A 157 28.37 -2.21 17.11
N TYR A 158 28.48 -3.27 16.31
CA TYR A 158 27.36 -3.80 15.51
C TYR A 158 26.18 -4.25 16.37
N HIS A 159 26.45 -4.86 17.54
CA HIS A 159 25.39 -5.32 18.43
C HIS A 159 24.52 -4.15 18.92
N GLN A 160 25.17 -3.07 19.39
CA GLN A 160 24.47 -1.88 19.84
C GLN A 160 23.71 -1.21 18.70
N PHE A 161 24.34 -1.10 17.52
CA PHE A 161 23.70 -0.61 16.31
C PHE A 161 22.42 -1.37 15.99
N LYS A 162 22.49 -2.70 15.98
CA LYS A 162 21.35 -3.57 15.68
C LYS A 162 20.22 -3.38 16.68
N GLU A 163 20.52 -3.37 17.98
CA GLU A 163 19.51 -3.18 19.03
C GLU A 163 18.84 -1.81 18.94
N ASP A 164 19.61 -0.74 18.71
CA ASP A 164 19.05 0.61 18.58
C ASP A 164 18.21 0.76 17.30
N MET A 165 18.62 0.12 16.19
CA MET A 165 17.85 0.08 14.94
C MET A 165 16.53 -0.70 15.10
N ASP A 166 16.60 -1.92 15.65
CA ASP A 166 15.43 -2.78 15.90
C ASP A 166 14.43 -2.04 16.81
N PHE A 167 14.92 -1.47 17.93
CA PHE A 167 14.08 -0.72 18.86
C PHE A 167 13.46 0.54 18.24
N GLY A 168 14.26 1.35 17.55
CA GLY A 168 13.79 2.62 17.00
C GLY A 168 12.75 2.46 15.89
N ILE A 169 12.89 1.44 15.04
CA ILE A 169 11.93 1.14 13.98
C ILE A 169 10.62 0.61 14.56
N GLN A 170 10.68 -0.34 15.50
CA GLN A 170 9.48 -0.94 16.11
C GLN A 170 8.63 0.06 16.89
N ASN A 171 9.27 1.04 17.55
CA ASN A 171 8.58 2.03 18.39
C ASN A 171 8.26 3.32 17.63
N SER A 172 8.37 3.32 16.30
CA SER A 172 8.03 4.49 15.50
C SER A 172 6.51 4.68 15.39
N PRO A 173 5.99 5.92 15.29
CA PRO A 173 4.55 6.16 15.26
C PRO A 173 3.80 5.51 14.07
N GLY A 174 4.51 5.01 13.05
CA GLY A 174 3.91 4.39 11.86
C GLY A 174 3.96 2.86 11.82
N SER A 175 4.70 2.18 12.70
CA SER A 175 4.95 0.72 12.61
C SER A 175 3.78 -0.17 13.08
N HIS A 176 2.62 0.40 13.40
CA HIS A 176 1.45 -0.34 13.92
C HIS A 176 0.13 -0.05 13.17
N GLU A 177 0.16 0.70 12.07
CA GLU A 177 -1.00 0.99 11.19
C GLU A 177 -0.96 0.16 9.89
#